data_AF-A0A9D2DAT5-F1
#
_entry.id   AF-A0A9D2DAT5-F1
#
_cell.length_a   1.000
_cell.length_b   1.000
_cell.length_c   1.000
_cell.angle_alpha   90.00
_cell.angle_beta   90.00
_cell.angle_gamma   90.00
#
_symmetry.space_group_name_H-M   'P 1'
#
loop_
_entity.id
_entity.type
_entity.pdbx_description
1 polymer ?
#
loop_
_entity_poly.entity_id
_entity_poly.type
_entity_poly.pdbx_seq_one_letter_code
_entity_poly.pdbx_strand_id
1 'polypeptide(L)'
;MSKKTNSQTACFVLPGGYQEECRLDMQKDRRLVFLINGLALCVFLIGGIIGHLFVPIQTFYSMSEGMLMYFVRLVAVCGGMVLYIFLHEFVHGIFIKHYSGRKAQYGFTVLYAYAGSEAYFNKYQYFVIALAPLAVWGIFLTG
;
A
#
# COMPACT_ATOMS: atom_id res chain seq x y z
N MET A 1 32.55 -16.86 -16.61
CA MET A 1 31.94 -17.63 -15.50
C MET A 1 31.23 -16.64 -14.58
N SER A 2 29.90 -16.68 -14.60
CA SER A 2 29.01 -15.66 -14.00
C SER A 2 29.19 -15.58 -12.48
N LYS A 3 29.56 -14.39 -11.98
CA LYS A 3 29.52 -14.10 -10.54
C LYS A 3 28.05 -14.16 -10.11
N LYS A 4 27.66 -15.26 -9.47
CA LYS A 4 26.44 -15.34 -8.67
C LYS A 4 26.49 -14.21 -7.64
N THR A 5 25.66 -13.19 -7.84
CA THR A 5 25.44 -12.09 -6.90
C THR A 5 24.92 -12.68 -5.59
N ASN A 6 25.78 -12.60 -4.59
CA ASN A 6 25.70 -13.26 -3.31
C ASN A 6 24.76 -12.50 -2.37
N SER A 7 23.78 -13.23 -1.86
CA SER A 7 23.03 -13.08 -0.60
C SER A 7 22.41 -11.72 -0.27
N GLN A 8 21.07 -11.68 -0.38
CA GLN A 8 20.17 -10.75 0.34
C GLN A 8 20.41 -10.88 1.85
N THR A 9 21.45 -10.24 2.37
CA THR A 9 21.77 -10.28 3.80
C THR A 9 20.95 -9.18 4.46
N ALA A 10 19.78 -9.55 4.96
CA ALA A 10 18.92 -8.64 5.68
C ALA A 10 19.70 -8.00 6.85
N CYS A 11 19.81 -6.68 6.80
CA CYS A 11 20.57 -5.92 7.78
C CYS A 11 19.60 -5.47 8.88
N PHE A 12 19.77 -5.96 10.10
CA PHE A 12 18.92 -5.62 11.25
C PHE A 12 19.59 -4.66 12.23
N VAL A 13 20.85 -4.33 11.99
CA VAL A 13 21.66 -3.43 12.80
C VAL A 13 22.27 -2.41 11.87
N LEU A 14 22.23 -1.14 12.25
CA LEU A 14 22.81 -0.07 11.45
C LEU A 14 24.31 -0.38 11.17
N PRO A 15 24.76 -0.40 9.91
CA PRO A 15 26.17 -0.67 9.62
C PRO A 15 27.08 0.37 10.28
N GLY A 16 28.31 -0.02 10.62
CA GLY A 16 29.28 0.88 11.26
C GLY A 16 29.54 2.14 10.43
N GLY A 17 29.48 3.30 11.06
CA GLY A 17 29.69 4.60 10.41
C GLY A 17 28.42 5.29 9.89
N TYR A 18 27.26 4.64 9.98
CA TYR A 18 25.98 5.28 9.71
C TYR A 18 25.42 5.91 10.99
N GLN A 19 24.75 7.05 10.87
CA GLN A 19 23.97 7.67 11.94
C GLN A 19 22.53 7.94 11.45
N GLU A 20 21.60 8.02 12.39
CA GLU A 20 20.21 8.35 12.10
C GLU A 20 20.08 9.85 11.85
N GLU A 21 20.03 10.26 10.58
CA GLU A 21 19.91 11.67 10.18
C GLU A 21 18.49 12.22 10.39
N CYS A 22 17.48 11.38 10.20
CA CYS A 22 16.08 11.78 10.31
C CYS A 22 15.19 10.59 10.70
N ARG A 23 14.35 10.81 11.71
CA ARG A 23 13.30 9.88 12.12
C ARG A 23 11.95 10.39 11.65
N LEU A 24 11.34 9.68 10.72
CA LEU A 24 9.95 9.91 10.34
C LEU A 24 9.06 9.06 11.26
N ASP A 25 8.44 9.72 12.23
CA ASP A 25 7.50 9.08 13.16
C ASP A 25 6.08 9.60 12.91
N MET A 26 5.28 8.81 12.20
CA MET A 26 3.90 9.14 11.87
C MET A 26 2.97 9.09 13.09
N GLN A 27 3.33 8.41 14.18
CA GLN A 27 2.49 8.37 15.37
C GLN A 27 2.66 9.65 16.20
N LYS A 28 3.87 10.21 16.19
CA LYS A 28 4.20 11.41 16.97
C LYS A 28 4.02 12.71 16.20
N ASP A 29 4.32 12.73 14.89
CA ASP A 29 4.27 13.94 14.07
C ASP A 29 2.96 14.07 13.28
N ARG A 30 2.04 14.88 13.82
CA ARG A 30 0.75 15.15 13.16
C ARG A 30 0.91 15.89 11.83
N ARG A 31 1.93 16.74 11.66
CA ARG A 31 2.12 17.50 10.41
C ARG A 31 2.46 16.56 9.27
N LEU A 32 3.34 15.59 9.54
CA LEU A 32 3.70 14.54 8.58
C LEU A 32 2.47 13.72 8.17
N VAL A 33 1.62 13.34 9.14
CA VAL A 33 0.37 12.62 8.87
C VAL A 33 -0.58 13.44 7.98
N PHE A 34 -0.78 14.72 8.29
CA PHE A 34 -1.64 15.58 7.47
C PHE A 34 -1.11 15.75 6.04
N LEU A 35 0.20 15.92 5.89
CA LEU A 35 0.82 16.06 4.58
C LEU A 35 0.65 14.78 3.74
N ILE A 36 0.87 13.61 4.33
CA ILE A 36 0.75 12.32 3.64
C ILE A 36 -0.70 12.01 3.31
N ASN A 37 -1.64 12.26 4.22
CA ASN A 37 -3.06 12.11 3.93
C ASN A 37 -3.54 13.11 2.87
N GLY A 38 -3.01 14.33 2.87
CA GLY A 38 -3.30 15.32 1.82
C GLY A 38 -2.82 14.85 0.45
N LEU A 39 -1.60 14.30 0.36
CA LEU A 39 -1.09 13.70 -0.87
C LEU A 39 -1.91 12.47 -1.30
N ALA A 40 -2.27 11.60 -0.35
CA ALA A 40 -3.13 10.45 -0.62
C ALA A 40 -4.51 10.88 -1.16
N LEU A 41 -5.08 11.96 -0.62
CA LEU A 41 -6.32 12.54 -1.11
C LEU A 41 -6.18 13.05 -2.55
N CYS A 42 -5.07 13.74 -2.88
CA CYS A 42 -4.81 14.17 -4.25
C CYS A 42 -4.76 12.97 -5.21
N VAL A 43 -4.06 11.89 -4.85
CA VAL A 43 -4.00 10.66 -5.66
C VAL A 43 -5.39 10.03 -5.79
N PHE A 44 -6.16 9.98 -4.70
CA PHE A 44 -7.55 9.49 -4.72
C PHE A 44 -8.43 10.31 -5.66
N LEU A 45 -8.33 11.64 -5.65
CA LEU A 45 -9.11 12.51 -6.54
C LEU A 45 -8.74 12.29 -8.01
N ILE A 46 -7.45 12.21 -8.33
CA ILE A 46 -6.98 11.94 -9.70
C ILE A 46 -7.48 10.57 -10.17
N GLY A 47 -7.31 9.54 -9.34
CA GLY A 47 -7.81 8.19 -9.63
C GLY A 47 -9.33 8.15 -9.76
N GLY A 48 -10.05 8.92 -8.95
CA GLY A 48 -11.51 9.06 -9.02
C GLY A 48 -11.99 9.75 -10.30
N ILE A 49 -11.29 10.78 -10.78
CA ILE A 49 -11.57 11.42 -12.06
C ILE A 49 -11.37 10.42 -13.20
N ILE A 50 -10.24 9.70 -13.22
CA ILE A 50 -9.96 8.67 -14.22
C ILE A 50 -11.03 7.58 -14.16
N GLY A 51 -11.35 7.08 -12.96
CA GLY A 51 -12.38 6.07 -12.74
C GLY A 51 -13.76 6.51 -13.23
N HIS A 52 -14.13 7.78 -13.02
CA HIS A 52 -15.37 8.35 -13.52
C HIS A 52 -15.46 8.34 -15.06
N LEU A 53 -14.33 8.42 -15.77
CA LEU A 53 -14.31 8.30 -17.24
C LEU A 53 -14.68 6.89 -17.71
N PHE A 54 -14.38 5.85 -16.92
CA PHE A 54 -14.72 4.45 -17.24
C PHE A 54 -16.10 4.06 -16.72
N VAL A 55 -16.42 4.43 -15.48
CA VAL A 55 -17.69 4.11 -14.81
C VAL A 55 -18.25 5.38 -14.17
N PRO A 56 -19.38 5.91 -14.69
CA PRO A 56 -20.00 7.10 -14.13
C PRO A 56 -20.40 6.90 -12.67
N ILE A 57 -20.13 7.88 -11.81
CA ILE A 57 -20.39 7.81 -10.36
C ILE A 57 -21.88 7.62 -10.08
N GLN A 58 -22.76 8.05 -10.99
CA GLN A 58 -24.20 7.87 -10.89
C GLN A 58 -24.59 6.39 -10.82
N THR A 59 -23.76 5.48 -11.36
CA THR A 59 -23.97 4.03 -11.30
C THR A 59 -23.99 3.51 -9.86
N PHE A 60 -23.25 4.14 -8.95
CA PHE A 60 -23.24 3.78 -7.53
C PHE A 60 -24.55 4.16 -6.82
N TYR A 61 -25.21 5.22 -7.26
CA TYR A 61 -26.44 5.76 -6.65
C TYR A 61 -27.72 5.41 -7.44
N SER A 62 -27.60 4.70 -8.56
CA SER A 62 -28.75 4.35 -9.38
C SER A 62 -29.62 3.32 -8.66
N MET A 63 -30.90 3.66 -8.49
CA MET A 63 -31.95 2.74 -8.00
C MET A 63 -32.75 2.13 -9.16
N SER A 64 -32.31 2.31 -10.41
CA SER A 64 -33.05 1.89 -11.62
C SER A 64 -33.30 0.37 -11.68
N GLU A 65 -32.41 -0.43 -11.11
CA GLU A 65 -32.51 -1.90 -11.06
C GLU A 65 -33.21 -2.41 -9.78
N GLY A 66 -33.74 -1.49 -8.96
CA GLY A 66 -34.44 -1.81 -7.72
C GLY A 66 -33.57 -1.71 -6.45
N MET A 67 -34.25 -1.61 -5.30
CA MET A 67 -33.64 -1.39 -3.99
C MET A 67 -32.67 -2.50 -3.56
N LEU A 68 -32.98 -3.76 -3.90
CA LEU A 68 -32.14 -4.91 -3.57
C LEU A 68 -30.76 -4.81 -4.26
N MET A 69 -30.74 -4.50 -5.56
CA MET A 69 -29.49 -4.37 -6.31
C MET A 69 -28.63 -3.21 -5.81
N TYR A 70 -29.24 -2.13 -5.35
CA TYR A 70 -28.53 -1.03 -4.69
C TYR A 70 -27.79 -1.50 -3.42
N PHE A 71 -28.46 -2.23 -2.51
CA PHE A 71 -27.79 -2.75 -1.31
C PHE A 71 -26.71 -3.78 -1.64
N VAL A 72 -26.92 -4.63 -2.65
CA VAL A 72 -25.88 -5.57 -3.12
C VAL A 72 -24.65 -4.81 -3.61
N ARG A 73 -24.81 -3.76 -4.42
CA ARG A 73 -23.70 -2.91 -4.87
C ARG A 73 -22.98 -2.25 -3.69
N LEU A 74 -23.72 -1.72 -2.71
CA LEU A 74 -23.13 -1.08 -1.53
C LEU A 74 -22.29 -2.08 -0.72
N VAL A 75 -22.83 -3.27 -0.45
CA VAL A 75 -22.11 -4.34 0.25
C VAL A 75 -20.89 -4.81 -0.54
N ALA A 76 -21.01 -4.94 -1.87
CA ALA A 76 -19.90 -5.33 -2.74
C ALA A 76 -18.78 -4.28 -2.73
N VAL A 77 -19.09 -2.98 -2.74
CA VAL A 77 -18.10 -1.90 -2.66
C VAL A 77 -17.43 -1.87 -1.29
N CYS A 78 -18.20 -1.93 -0.20
CA CYS A 78 -17.65 -1.94 1.15
C CYS A 78 -16.79 -3.19 1.39
N GLY A 79 -17.29 -4.37 1.03
CA GLY A 79 -16.56 -5.63 1.13
C GLY A 79 -15.31 -5.65 0.26
N GLY A 80 -15.41 -5.13 -0.97
CA GLY A 80 -14.29 -4.97 -1.89
C GLY A 80 -13.20 -4.04 -1.35
N MET A 81 -13.56 -2.91 -0.74
CA MET A 81 -12.61 -2.01 -0.08
C MET A 81 -11.89 -2.69 1.08
N VAL A 82 -12.62 -3.38 1.96
CA VAL A 82 -12.00 -4.10 3.09
C VAL A 82 -11.04 -5.17 2.57
N LEU A 83 -11.48 -5.98 1.61
CA LEU A 83 -10.64 -7.00 0.98
C LEU A 83 -9.41 -6.39 0.32
N TYR A 84 -9.57 -5.28 -0.40
CA TYR A 84 -8.47 -4.57 -1.06
C TYR A 84 -7.42 -4.09 -0.05
N ILE A 85 -7.82 -3.54 1.10
CA ILE A 85 -6.87 -3.11 2.14
C ILE A 85 -6.03 -4.29 2.64
N PHE A 86 -6.66 -5.43 2.93
CA PHE A 86 -5.93 -6.63 3.36
C PHE A 86 -4.97 -7.13 2.28
N LEU A 87 -5.44 -7.15 1.03
CA LEU A 87 -4.64 -7.54 -0.13
C LEU A 87 -3.46 -6.57 -0.37
N HIS A 88 -3.67 -5.28 -0.17
CA HIS A 88 -2.66 -4.23 -0.29
C HIS A 88 -1.50 -4.47 0.69
N GLU A 89 -1.83 -4.63 1.97
CA GLU A 89 -0.82 -4.91 3.00
C GLU A 89 -0.18 -6.29 2.81
N PHE A 90 -0.94 -7.28 2.33
CA PHE A 90 -0.40 -8.60 2.03
C PHE A 90 0.71 -8.55 0.97
N VAL A 91 0.52 -7.77 -0.11
CA VAL A 91 1.57 -7.56 -1.12
C VAL A 91 2.79 -6.91 -0.50
N HIS A 92 2.65 -5.84 0.28
CA HIS A 92 3.78 -5.24 1.01
C HIS A 92 4.53 -6.27 1.85
N GLY A 93 3.79 -7.10 2.59
CA GLY A 93 4.39 -8.12 3.44
C GLY A 93 5.13 -9.24 2.68
N ILE A 94 4.66 -9.62 1.49
CA ILE A 94 5.39 -10.57 0.63
C ILE A 94 6.74 -9.98 0.24
N PHE A 95 6.78 -8.73 -0.24
CA PHE A 95 8.02 -8.10 -0.68
C PHE A 95 8.96 -7.81 0.50
N ILE A 96 8.43 -7.37 1.65
CA ILE A 96 9.20 -7.25 2.89
C ILE A 96 9.82 -8.59 3.28
N LYS A 97 9.06 -9.69 3.23
CA LYS A 97 9.59 -11.03 3.52
C LYS A 97 10.62 -11.49 2.51
N HIS A 98 10.44 -11.16 1.24
CA HIS A 98 11.38 -11.49 0.18
C HIS A 98 12.74 -10.81 0.40
N TYR A 99 12.74 -9.51 0.73
CA TYR A 99 13.97 -8.74 0.92
C TYR A 99 14.60 -8.90 2.31
N SER A 100 13.80 -9.04 3.37
CA SER A 100 14.31 -9.16 4.75
C SER A 100 14.48 -10.61 5.24
N GLY A 101 13.94 -11.59 4.53
CA GLY A 101 13.89 -12.99 4.99
C GLY A 101 13.02 -13.25 6.22
N ARG A 102 12.43 -12.21 6.83
CA ARG A 102 11.55 -12.31 8.00
C ARG A 102 10.12 -11.91 7.65
N LYS A 103 9.15 -12.44 8.38
CA LYS A 103 7.74 -12.06 8.20
C LYS A 103 7.56 -10.58 8.51
N ALA A 104 6.77 -9.90 7.69
CA ALA A 104 6.36 -8.53 7.97
C ALA A 104 5.51 -8.47 9.25
N GLN A 105 5.69 -7.42 10.02
CA GLN A 105 4.84 -7.05 11.14
C GLN A 105 3.71 -6.18 10.61
N TYR A 106 2.48 -6.58 10.90
CA TYR A 106 1.30 -5.82 10.50
C TYR A 106 0.74 -5.06 11.69
N GLY A 107 0.34 -3.82 11.45
CA GLY A 107 -0.37 -3.01 12.42
C GLY A 107 -1.56 -2.30 11.77
N PHE A 108 -2.55 -1.99 12.59
CA PHE A 108 -3.73 -1.26 12.17
C PHE A 108 -4.00 -0.12 13.14
N THR A 109 -3.99 1.10 12.62
CA THR A 109 -4.50 2.29 13.29
C THR A 109 -5.82 2.66 12.62
N VAL A 110 -6.78 3.24 13.34
CA VAL A 110 -8.11 3.62 12.82
C VAL A 110 -8.06 4.36 11.47
N LEU A 111 -6.99 5.11 11.20
CA LEU A 111 -6.81 5.89 9.97
C LEU A 111 -5.98 5.19 8.89
N TYR A 112 -5.19 4.17 9.21
CA TYR A 112 -4.29 3.51 8.26
C TYR A 112 -3.85 2.12 8.74
N ALA A 113 -3.76 1.19 7.79
CA ALA A 113 -3.05 -0.07 7.98
C ALA A 113 -1.58 0.11 7.59
N TYR A 114 -0.69 -0.70 8.16
CA TYR A 114 0.70 -0.72 7.75
C TYR A 114 1.33 -2.11 7.88
N ALA A 115 2.21 -2.44 6.94
CA ALA A 115 3.12 -3.56 6.99
C ALA A 115 4.57 -3.06 7.09
N GLY A 116 5.29 -3.48 8.14
CA GLY A 116 6.66 -3.05 8.43
C GLY A 116 7.61 -4.19 8.76
N SER A 117 8.89 -3.88 8.90
CA SER A 117 9.92 -4.79 9.38
C SER A 117 11.03 -4.00 10.07
N GLU A 118 11.72 -4.63 11.02
CA GLU A 118 12.90 -4.09 11.69
C GLU A 118 14.16 -4.13 10.80
N ALA A 119 14.07 -4.70 9.60
CA ALA A 119 15.16 -4.72 8.64
C ALA A 119 15.39 -3.34 8.02
N TYR A 120 16.65 -2.98 7.84
CA TYR A 120 17.07 -1.84 7.06
C TYR A 120 17.05 -2.19 5.57
N PHE A 121 16.34 -1.38 4.80
CA PHE A 121 16.22 -1.51 3.35
C PHE A 121 17.00 -0.40 2.64
N ASN A 122 17.66 -0.73 1.53
CA ASN A 122 18.23 0.29 0.65
C ASN A 122 17.12 1.08 -0.06
N LYS A 123 17.44 2.29 -0.53
CA LYS A 123 16.49 3.18 -1.25
C LYS A 123 15.73 2.46 -2.37
N TYR A 124 16.43 1.62 -3.14
CA TYR A 124 15.82 0.83 -4.22
C TYR A 124 14.81 -0.21 -3.70
N GLN A 125 15.17 -0.97 -2.67
CA GLN A 125 14.28 -1.98 -2.09
C GLN A 125 13.04 -1.32 -1.47
N TYR A 126 13.23 -0.19 -0.79
CA TYR A 126 12.12 0.60 -0.24
C TYR A 126 11.15 1.04 -1.34
N PHE A 127 11.65 1.59 -2.45
CA PHE A 127 10.81 2.02 -3.57
C PHE A 127 10.04 0.86 -4.21
N VAL A 128 10.71 -0.29 -4.37
CA VAL A 128 10.06 -1.50 -4.90
C VAL A 128 8.96 -2.00 -3.97
N ILE A 129 9.23 -2.09 -2.67
CA ILE A 129 8.22 -2.49 -1.67
C ILE A 129 7.04 -1.51 -1.72
N ALA A 130 7.30 -0.20 -1.66
CA ALA A 130 6.26 0.82 -1.62
C ALA A 130 5.36 0.82 -2.87
N LEU A 131 5.92 0.57 -4.06
CA LEU A 131 5.15 0.52 -5.31
C LEU A 131 4.63 -0.87 -5.67
N ALA A 132 5.01 -1.92 -4.94
CA ALA A 132 4.64 -3.29 -5.26
C ALA A 132 3.12 -3.50 -5.41
N PRO A 133 2.25 -3.01 -4.50
CA PRO A 133 0.81 -3.17 -4.68
C PRO A 133 0.31 -2.50 -5.96
N LEU A 134 0.79 -1.30 -6.29
CA LEU A 134 0.37 -0.59 -7.49
C LEU A 134 0.79 -1.34 -8.76
N ALA A 135 2.02 -1.87 -8.81
CA ALA A 135 2.50 -2.65 -9.95
C ALA A 135 1.77 -3.99 -10.09
N VAL A 136 1.60 -4.74 -8.99
CA VAL A 136 0.93 -6.05 -9.00
C VAL A 136 -0.53 -5.91 -9.42
N TRP A 137 -1.28 -4.99 -8.79
CA TRP A 137 -2.69 -4.78 -9.14
C TRP A 137 -2.87 -4.12 -10.50
N GLY A 138 -1.96 -3.22 -10.89
CA GLY A 138 -1.95 -2.64 -12.23
C GLY A 138 -1.86 -3.74 -13.30
N ILE A 139 -0.83 -4.59 -13.22
CA ILE A 139 -0.65 -5.71 -14.16
C ILE A 139 -1.84 -6.67 -14.11
N PHE A 140 -2.34 -7.02 -12.93
CA PHE A 140 -3.46 -7.95 -12.79
C PHE A 140 -4.77 -7.42 -13.40
N LEU A 141 -5.00 -6.10 -13.35
CA LEU A 141 -6.23 -5.48 -13.84
C LEU A 141 -6.16 -5.06 -15.33
N THR A 142 -4.96 -4.78 -15.85
CA THR A 142 -4.76 -4.38 -17.26
C THR A 142 -4.25 -5.49 -18.16
N GLY A 143 -3.74 -6.58 -17.57
CA GLY A 143 -3.18 -7.74 -18.28
C GLY A 143 -4.22 -8.77 -18.72
#